data_AF-A0A501WD55-F1
#
_entry.id   AF-A0A501WD55-F1
#
_cell.length_a   1.000
_cell.length_b   1.000
_cell.length_c   1.000
_cell.angle_alpha   90.00
_cell.angle_beta   90.00
_cell.angle_gamma   90.00
#
_symmetry.space_group_name_H-M   'P 1'
#
loop_
_entity.id
_entity.type
_entity.pdbx_description
1 polymer ?
#
loop_
_entity_poly.entity_id
_entity_poly.type
_entity_poly.pdbx_seq_one_letter_code
_entity_poly.pdbx_strand_id
1 'polypeptide(L)'
;MELEKFKELHARFFGKQLPEEVVQSEEYEAYVDAIHEDEACYNWATAEKLKSQGFDYEGYCCLMMADKVYQSLDEEGEPKYDDPDVIINKWDEGLYGIPVHNGSATMVVINYCPWCGSKLSR
;
A
#
# COMPACT_ATOMS: atom_id res chain seq x y z
N MET A 1 -3.28 13.29 13.48
CA MET A 1 -3.94 14.55 13.03
C MET A 1 -5.43 14.28 12.94
N GLU A 2 -6.33 15.25 13.16
CA GLU A 2 -7.76 15.00 12.91
C GLU A 2 -8.02 14.61 11.45
N LEU A 3 -8.81 13.54 11.24
CA LEU A 3 -9.01 12.93 9.92
C LEU A 3 -9.57 13.92 8.88
N GLU A 4 -10.49 14.80 9.27
CA GLU A 4 -11.06 15.77 8.32
C GLU A 4 -10.01 16.79 7.84
N LYS A 5 -9.14 17.27 8.74
CA LYS A 5 -8.01 18.13 8.36
C LYS A 5 -7.05 17.37 7.45
N PHE A 6 -6.79 16.10 7.75
CA PHE A 6 -5.96 15.25 6.90
C PHE A 6 -6.53 15.15 5.48
N LYS A 7 -7.84 14.93 5.33
CA LYS A 7 -8.49 14.84 4.00
C LYS A 7 -8.32 16.12 3.18
N GLU A 8 -8.44 17.28 3.82
CA GLU A 8 -8.19 18.58 3.15
C GLU A 8 -6.74 18.69 2.65
N LEU A 9 -5.78 18.33 3.50
CA LEU A 9 -4.35 18.32 3.12
C LEU A 9 -4.05 17.28 2.05
N HIS A 10 -4.66 16.10 2.14
CA HIS A 10 -4.52 15.04 1.14
C HIS A 10 -5.01 15.49 -0.23
N ALA A 11 -6.19 16.14 -0.30
CA ALA A 11 -6.69 16.72 -1.54
C ALA A 11 -5.78 17.81 -2.10
N ARG A 12 -5.03 18.51 -1.23
CA ARG A 12 -4.09 19.57 -1.62
C ARG A 12 -2.76 18.99 -2.11
N PHE A 13 -2.21 17.99 -1.45
CA PHE A 13 -0.82 17.54 -1.61
C PHE A 13 -0.67 16.23 -2.39
N PHE A 14 -1.59 15.27 -2.22
CA PHE A 14 -1.44 13.93 -2.80
C PHE A 14 -1.39 13.96 -4.34
N GLY A 15 -0.38 13.29 -4.91
CA GLY A 15 -0.24 13.11 -6.36
C GLY A 15 0.08 14.39 -7.15
N LYS A 16 0.46 15.49 -6.48
CA LYS A 16 0.78 16.76 -7.15
C LYS A 16 2.26 17.07 -7.09
N GLN A 17 2.76 17.75 -8.13
CA GLN A 17 4.06 18.37 -8.11
C GLN A 17 3.97 19.67 -7.29
N LEU A 18 4.58 19.68 -6.11
CA LEU A 18 4.53 20.80 -5.18
C LEU A 18 5.82 21.64 -5.25
N PRO A 19 5.75 22.96 -5.05
CA PRO A 19 6.94 23.79 -4.85
C PRO A 19 7.75 23.34 -3.64
N GLU A 20 9.06 23.55 -3.67
CA GLU A 20 9.98 23.15 -2.60
C GLU A 20 9.60 23.79 -1.26
N GLU A 21 9.14 25.03 -1.27
CA GLU A 21 8.72 25.76 -0.07
C GLU A 21 7.51 25.10 0.61
N VAL A 22 6.65 24.44 -0.17
CA VAL A 22 5.50 23.70 0.36
C VAL A 22 5.96 22.39 0.98
N VAL A 23 6.85 21.66 0.31
CA VAL A 23 7.38 20.38 0.80
C VAL A 23 8.19 20.55 2.09
N GLN A 24 8.84 21.69 2.27
CA GLN A 24 9.59 22.03 3.49
C GLN A 24 8.73 22.68 4.59
N SER A 25 7.43 22.84 4.37
CA SER A 25 6.54 23.46 5.37
C SER A 25 6.15 22.47 6.47
N GLU A 26 5.97 22.98 7.70
CA GLU A 26 5.46 22.20 8.84
C GLU A 26 4.08 21.58 8.55
N GLU A 27 3.28 22.21 7.69
CA GLU A 27 1.97 21.70 7.27
C GLU A 27 2.10 20.42 6.42
N TYR A 28 3.06 20.39 5.51
CA TYR A 28 3.35 19.22 4.69
C TYR A 28 3.97 18.10 5.53
N GLU A 29 4.90 18.44 6.43
CA GLU A 29 5.48 17.49 7.39
C GLU A 29 4.38 16.82 8.24
N ALA A 30 3.49 17.61 8.85
CA ALA A 30 2.38 17.08 9.64
C ALA A 30 1.42 16.21 8.81
N TYR A 31 1.26 16.49 7.52
CA TYR A 31 0.50 15.63 6.60
C TYR A 31 1.21 14.30 6.35
N VAL A 32 2.52 14.32 6.08
CA VAL A 32 3.32 13.11 5.87
C VAL A 32 3.35 12.24 7.13
N ASP A 33 3.53 12.85 8.31
CA ASP A 33 3.52 12.14 9.59
C ASP A 33 2.16 11.49 9.83
N ALA A 34 1.06 12.20 9.52
CA ALA A 34 -0.28 11.63 9.63
C ALA A 34 -0.47 10.40 8.72
N ILE A 35 0.14 10.35 7.52
CA ILE A 35 0.08 9.14 6.68
C ILE A 35 0.77 7.95 7.34
N HIS A 36 1.90 8.18 8.01
CA HIS A 36 2.75 7.10 8.50
C HIS A 36 2.44 6.65 9.93
N GLU A 37 1.99 7.58 10.77
CA GLU A 37 1.87 7.37 12.21
C GLU A 37 0.43 7.28 12.71
N ASP A 38 -0.54 7.78 11.92
CA ASP A 38 -1.95 7.76 12.28
C ASP A 38 -2.71 6.70 11.47
N GLU A 39 -3.17 5.66 12.16
CA GLU A 39 -3.85 4.52 11.53
C GLU A 39 -5.10 4.93 10.74
N ALA A 40 -5.88 5.89 11.24
CA ALA A 40 -7.11 6.32 10.58
C ALA A 40 -6.80 7.08 9.28
N CYS A 41 -5.80 7.96 9.32
CA CYS A 41 -5.34 8.70 8.14
C CYS A 41 -4.72 7.75 7.10
N TYR A 42 -3.84 6.84 7.53
CA TYR A 42 -3.25 5.80 6.67
C TYR A 42 -4.33 4.96 5.98
N ASN A 43 -5.27 4.42 6.77
CA ASN A 43 -6.33 3.55 6.27
C ASN A 43 -7.21 4.29 5.27
N TRP A 44 -7.64 5.51 5.58
CA TRP A 44 -8.46 6.29 4.66
C TRP A 44 -7.72 6.60 3.36
N ALA A 45 -6.47 7.08 3.42
CA ALA A 45 -5.68 7.43 2.24
C ALA A 45 -5.44 6.20 1.34
N THR A 46 -5.12 5.07 1.96
CA THR A 46 -4.86 3.81 1.25
C THR A 46 -6.14 3.28 0.58
N ALA A 47 -7.27 3.29 1.28
CA ALA A 47 -8.55 2.87 0.71
C ALA A 47 -8.97 3.75 -0.48
N GLU A 48 -8.85 5.07 -0.36
CA GLU A 48 -9.16 6.00 -1.46
C GLU A 48 -8.24 5.78 -2.66
N LYS A 49 -6.95 5.55 -2.42
CA LYS A 49 -5.99 5.21 -3.48
C LYS A 49 -6.40 3.93 -4.20
N LEU A 50 -6.60 2.83 -3.48
CA LEU A 50 -6.94 1.53 -4.08
C LEU A 50 -8.28 1.58 -4.82
N LYS A 51 -9.27 2.26 -4.25
CA LYS A 51 -10.57 2.50 -4.89
C LYS A 51 -10.44 3.30 -6.20
N SER A 52 -9.60 4.34 -6.23
CA SER A 52 -9.38 5.14 -7.43
C SER A 52 -8.76 4.35 -8.59
N GLN A 53 -8.04 3.27 -8.25
CA GLN A 53 -7.40 2.34 -9.19
C GLN A 53 -8.28 1.14 -9.53
N GLY A 54 -9.50 1.06 -8.99
CA GLY A 54 -10.40 -0.08 -9.23
C GLY A 54 -9.93 -1.40 -8.62
N PHE A 55 -9.02 -1.36 -7.64
CA PHE A 55 -8.50 -2.56 -6.98
C PHE A 55 -9.45 -3.04 -5.89
N ASP A 56 -9.81 -4.33 -5.93
CA ASP A 56 -10.65 -4.96 -4.90
C ASP A 56 -9.85 -5.22 -3.61
N TYR A 57 -9.80 -4.22 -2.75
CA TYR A 57 -9.07 -4.29 -1.48
C TYR A 57 -9.88 -4.93 -0.33
N GLU A 58 -11.20 -5.09 -0.48
CA GLU A 58 -12.08 -5.59 0.59
C GLU A 58 -11.86 -7.09 0.87
N GLY A 59 -11.35 -7.84 -0.11
CA GLY A 59 -10.97 -9.24 0.03
C GLY A 59 -9.69 -9.49 0.84
N TYR A 60 -9.01 -8.46 1.32
CA TYR A 60 -7.76 -8.58 2.08
C TYR A 60 -7.97 -8.37 3.58
N CYS A 61 -7.14 -9.02 4.39
CA CYS A 61 -7.24 -8.97 5.85
C CYS A 61 -6.95 -7.59 6.47
N CYS A 62 -6.25 -6.72 5.74
CA CYS A 62 -6.00 -5.33 6.11
C CYS A 62 -5.58 -4.53 4.88
N LEU A 63 -5.69 -3.20 4.97
CA LEU A 63 -5.32 -2.29 3.88
C LEU A 63 -3.82 -2.34 3.55
N MET A 64 -2.96 -2.59 4.54
CA MET A 64 -1.53 -2.71 4.28
C MET A 64 -1.21 -3.94 3.42
N MET A 65 -1.90 -5.06 3.64
CA MET A 65 -1.77 -6.24 2.77
C MET A 65 -2.28 -5.93 1.36
N ALA A 66 -3.46 -5.32 1.23
CA ALA A 66 -4.01 -4.94 -0.06
C ALA A 66 -3.07 -3.99 -0.84
N ASP A 67 -2.52 -2.99 -0.16
CA ASP A 67 -1.59 -2.02 -0.72
C ASP A 67 -0.29 -2.65 -1.23
N LYS A 68 0.29 -3.57 -0.45
CA LYS A 68 1.51 -4.28 -0.85
C LYS A 68 1.29 -5.26 -1.99
N VAL A 69 0.14 -5.93 -2.02
CA VAL A 69 -0.23 -6.74 -3.19
C VAL A 69 -0.49 -5.86 -4.41
N TYR A 70 -1.20 -4.73 -4.28
CA TYR A 70 -1.38 -3.79 -5.39
C TYR A 70 -0.04 -3.28 -5.95
N GLN A 71 0.90 -2.90 -5.07
CA GLN A 71 2.26 -2.48 -5.47
C GLN A 71 3.07 -3.59 -6.15
N SER A 72 2.67 -4.85 -6.00
CA SER A 72 3.34 -5.99 -6.62
C SER A 72 2.95 -6.22 -8.08
N LEU A 73 1.86 -5.60 -8.54
CA LEU A 73 1.29 -5.79 -9.87
C LEU A 73 1.73 -4.69 -10.84
N ASP A 74 1.83 -5.02 -12.12
CA ASP A 74 1.99 -4.07 -13.22
C ASP A 74 0.64 -3.55 -13.75
N GLU A 75 0.68 -2.81 -14.86
CA GLU A 75 -0.52 -2.22 -15.48
C GLU A 75 -1.49 -3.26 -16.06
N GLU A 76 -1.00 -4.48 -16.36
CA GLU A 76 -1.80 -5.60 -16.84
C GLU A 76 -2.36 -6.45 -15.69
N GLY A 77 -1.95 -6.16 -14.45
CA GLY A 77 -2.32 -6.91 -13.26
C GLY A 77 -1.41 -8.10 -12.99
N GLU A 78 -0.24 -8.17 -13.63
CA GLU A 78 0.71 -9.26 -13.50
C GLU A 78 1.79 -8.97 -12.45
N PRO A 79 2.28 -9.99 -11.72
CA PRO A 79 3.42 -9.87 -10.81
C PRO A 79 4.70 -9.27 -11.42
N LYS A 80 5.23 -8.20 -10.80
CA LYS A 80 6.54 -7.62 -11.12
C LYS A 80 7.69 -8.40 -10.47
N TYR A 81 8.06 -9.55 -11.03
CA TYR A 81 9.06 -10.46 -10.43
C TYR A 81 10.47 -9.86 -10.23
N ASP A 82 10.89 -8.95 -11.12
CA ASP A 82 12.23 -8.35 -11.11
C ASP A 82 12.31 -7.03 -10.31
N ASP A 83 11.21 -6.60 -9.69
CA ASP A 83 11.15 -5.35 -8.93
C ASP A 83 11.50 -5.62 -7.45
N PRO A 84 12.67 -5.14 -6.95
CA PRO A 84 13.10 -5.38 -5.57
C PRO A 84 12.24 -4.68 -4.52
N ASP A 85 11.37 -3.74 -4.92
CA ASP A 85 10.43 -3.09 -4.01
C ASP A 85 9.19 -3.97 -3.72
N VAL A 86 9.03 -5.08 -4.46
CA VAL A 86 7.94 -6.04 -4.26
C VAL A 86 8.24 -6.98 -3.10
N ILE A 87 7.73 -6.62 -1.93
CA ILE A 87 7.94 -7.40 -0.69
C ILE A 87 6.94 -8.55 -0.51
N ILE A 88 5.74 -8.46 -1.08
CA ILE A 88 4.68 -9.46 -1.00
C ILE A 88 3.92 -9.49 -2.32
N ASN A 89 3.50 -10.69 -2.72
CA ASN A 89 2.56 -10.88 -3.83
C ASN A 89 1.53 -11.98 -3.48
N LYS A 90 0.44 -12.03 -4.24
CA LYS A 90 -0.62 -13.03 -4.17
C LYS A 90 -0.67 -13.80 -5.50
N TRP A 91 -0.52 -15.11 -5.45
CA TRP A 91 -0.56 -15.99 -6.62
C TRP A 91 -1.93 -16.64 -6.81
N ASP A 92 -2.08 -17.28 -7.98
CA ASP A 92 -3.14 -18.24 -8.26
C ASP A 92 -3.27 -19.22 -7.08
N GLU A 93 -4.50 -19.60 -6.76
CA GLU A 93 -4.87 -20.36 -5.55
C GLU A 93 -4.88 -19.57 -4.23
N GLY A 94 -4.73 -18.24 -4.28
CA GLY A 94 -4.89 -17.39 -3.09
C GLY A 94 -3.69 -17.42 -2.12
N LEU A 95 -2.56 -17.98 -2.56
CA LEU A 95 -1.33 -18.03 -1.78
C LEU A 95 -0.66 -16.66 -1.73
N TYR A 96 -0.21 -16.29 -0.53
CA TYR A 96 0.62 -15.11 -0.34
C TYR A 96 2.06 -15.52 -0.11
N GLY A 97 3.00 -14.76 -0.65
CA GLY A 97 4.42 -15.05 -0.48
C GLY A 97 5.32 -13.84 -0.66
N ILE A 98 6.53 -13.98 -0.15
CA ILE A 98 7.63 -13.05 -0.39
C ILE A 98 8.35 -13.53 -1.65
N PRO A 99 8.37 -12.77 -2.75
CA PRO A 99 9.10 -13.14 -3.95
C PRO A 99 10.60 -13.29 -3.68
N VAL A 100 11.24 -14.25 -4.35
CA VAL A 100 12.70 -14.38 -4.33
C VAL A 100 13.25 -13.78 -5.62
N HIS A 101 13.97 -12.68 -5.53
CA HIS A 101 14.55 -11.97 -6.68
C HIS A 101 15.82 -12.65 -7.21
N ASN A 102 15.67 -13.85 -7.78
CA ASN A 102 16.74 -14.63 -8.40
C ASN A 102 16.51 -14.85 -9.91
N GLY A 103 15.59 -14.08 -10.52
CA GLY A 103 15.18 -14.21 -11.92
C GLY A 103 14.28 -15.42 -12.18
N SER A 104 13.67 -16.00 -11.15
CA SER A 104 12.67 -17.08 -11.28
C SER A 104 11.42 -16.78 -10.47
N ALA A 105 10.27 -17.36 -10.84
CA ALA A 105 9.00 -17.23 -10.12
C ALA A 105 8.98 -18.12 -8.85
N THR A 106 9.93 -17.89 -7.94
CA THR A 106 10.02 -18.58 -6.66
C THR A 106 9.64 -17.65 -5.51
N MET A 107 9.06 -18.22 -4.46
CA MET A 107 8.59 -17.44 -3.30
C MET A 107 8.75 -18.21 -1.99
N VAL A 108 8.80 -17.45 -0.90
CA VAL A 108 8.60 -17.96 0.46
C VAL A 108 7.13 -17.75 0.83
N VAL A 109 6.36 -18.84 0.88
CA VAL A 109 4.94 -18.79 1.25
C VAL A 109 4.78 -18.32 2.70
N ILE A 110 3.87 -17.37 2.91
CA ILE A 110 3.49 -16.89 4.23
C ILE A 110 2.06 -17.34 4.58
N ASN A 111 1.85 -17.73 5.83
CA ASN A 111 0.54 -18.20 6.31
C ASN A 111 -0.17 -17.18 7.21
N TYR A 112 0.51 -16.09 7.56
CA TYR A 112 -0.01 -15.04 8.43
C TYR A 112 0.41 -13.68 7.85
N CYS A 113 -0.51 -12.71 7.92
CA CYS A 113 -0.23 -11.34 7.54
C CYS A 113 0.84 -10.74 8.46
N PRO A 114 1.95 -10.19 7.93
CA PRO A 114 3.00 -9.58 8.75
C PRO A 114 2.54 -8.34 9.53
N TRP A 115 1.43 -7.72 9.11
CA TRP A 115 0.97 -6.45 9.67
C TRP A 115 -0.17 -6.60 10.67
N CYS A 116 -1.22 -7.36 10.34
CA CYS A 116 -2.36 -7.55 11.25
C CYS A 116 -2.38 -8.92 11.94
N GLY A 117 -1.43 -9.82 11.63
CA GLY A 117 -1.35 -11.16 12.24
C GLY A 117 -2.47 -12.13 11.83
N SER A 118 -3.40 -11.73 10.96
CA SER A 118 -4.49 -12.58 10.50
C SER A 118 -3.94 -13.79 9.75
N LYS A 119 -4.54 -14.96 10.00
CA LYS A 119 -4.25 -16.17 9.23
C LYS A 119 -4.73 -15.96 7.79
N LEU A 120 -3.84 -16.13 6.83
CA LEU A 120 -4.17 -16.05 5.42
C LEU A 120 -4.80 -17.39 5.04
N SER A 121 -6.05 -17.36 4.60
CA SER A 121 -6.73 -18.55 4.10
C SER A 121 -6.00 -19.07 2.86
N ARG A 122 -5.95 -20.39 2.74
CA ARG A 122 -5.77 -21.04 1.43
C ARG A 122 -7.12 -21.03 0.72
#